data_AF-A0A969RRQ4-F1
#
_entry.id   AF-A0A969RRQ4-F1
#
_cell.length_a   1.000
_cell.length_b   1.000
_cell.length_c   1.000
_cell.angle_alpha   90.00
_cell.angle_beta   90.00
_cell.angle_gamma   90.00
#
_symmetry.space_group_name_H-M   'P 1'
#
loop_
_entity.id
_entity.type
_entity.pdbx_description
1 polymer ?
#
loop_
_entity_poly.entity_id
_entity_poly.type
_entity_poly.pdbx_seq_one_letter_code
_entity_poly.pdbx_strand_id
1 'polypeptide(L)' 'MILNNRPISASHQHIVNYSLPGHRPVFANELAIREELTLPGGRPVMVSDPKLMESSGLPGGRPIASNDISDSEPLMGFLD' A
#
# COMPACT_ATOMS: atom_id res chain seq x y z
N MET A 1 -8.40 -10.29 -27.16
CA MET A 1 -8.07 -9.56 -28.41
C MET A 1 -6.55 -9.57 -28.56
N ILE A 2 -5.98 -9.53 -29.76
CA ILE A 2 -4.53 -9.44 -29.96
C ILE A 2 -4.19 -8.13 -30.64
N LEU A 3 -3.23 -7.38 -30.09
CA LEU A 3 -2.68 -6.18 -30.70
C LEU A 3 -1.18 -6.39 -30.88
N ASN A 4 -0.67 -6.24 -32.10
CA ASN A 4 0.74 -6.46 -32.44
C ASN A 4 1.30 -7.78 -31.89
N ASN A 5 0.59 -8.90 -32.12
CA ASN A 5 0.94 -10.24 -31.64
C ASN A 5 1.06 -10.39 -30.11
N ARG A 6 0.53 -9.43 -29.33
CA ARG A 6 0.46 -9.52 -27.87
C ARG A 6 -0.99 -9.72 -27.42
N PRO A 7 -1.27 -10.72 -26.58
CA PRO A 7 -2.58 -10.84 -25.95
C PRO A 7 -2.89 -9.59 -25.13
N ILE A 8 -4.09 -9.05 -25.31
CA ILE A 8 -4.62 -7.96 -24.51
C ILE A 8 -6.00 -8.33 -23.94
N SER A 9 -6.26 -7.84 -22.73
CA SER A 9 -7.53 -7.93 -22.04
C SER A 9 -7.87 -6.58 -21.43
N ALA A 10 -9.16 -6.25 -21.36
CA ALA A 10 -9.61 -5.07 -20.64
C ALA A 10 -9.37 -5.24 -19.14
N SER A 11 -9.00 -4.15 -18.45
CA SER A 11 -8.94 -4.12 -16.99
C SER A 11 -10.28 -3.66 -16.42
N HIS A 12 -10.60 -4.09 -15.20
CA HIS A 12 -11.80 -3.65 -14.45
C HIS A 12 -11.54 -2.37 -13.64
N GLN A 13 -10.56 -1.56 -14.05
CA GLN A 13 -10.14 -0.37 -13.29
C GLN A 13 -11.14 0.76 -13.49
N HIS A 14 -11.55 1.41 -12.41
CA HIS A 14 -12.45 2.55 -12.44
C HIS A 14 -11.63 3.86 -12.47
N ILE A 15 -11.89 4.72 -13.45
CA ILE A 15 -11.21 6.01 -13.61
C ILE A 15 -12.15 7.11 -13.11
N VAL A 16 -11.66 7.94 -12.18
CA VAL A 16 -12.41 9.08 -11.66
C VAL A 16 -12.13 10.29 -12.54
N ASN A 17 -13.20 11.01 -12.92
CA ASN A 17 -13.08 12.23 -13.70
C ASN A 17 -12.82 13.43 -12.78
N TYR A 18 -11.53 13.73 -12.56
CA TYR A 18 -11.08 14.95 -11.90
C TYR A 18 -10.46 15.89 -12.93
N SER A 19 -10.76 17.20 -12.85
CA SER A 19 -10.14 18.23 -13.69
C SER A 19 -8.71 18.53 -13.23
N LEU A 20 -7.81 17.58 -13.44
CA LEU A 20 -6.37 17.79 -13.25
C LEU A 20 -5.78 18.47 -14.49
N PRO A 21 -4.76 19.34 -14.32
CA PRO A 21 -4.00 19.89 -15.43
C PRO A 21 -3.48 18.78 -16.36
N GLY A 22 -3.80 18.89 -17.65
CA GLY A 22 -3.34 17.93 -18.66
C GLY A 22 -4.14 16.63 -18.73
N HIS A 23 -5.35 16.56 -18.16
CA HIS A 23 -6.27 15.41 -18.28
C HIS A 23 -5.63 14.06 -17.91
N ARG A 24 -4.80 14.06 -16.86
CA ARG A 24 -4.15 12.84 -16.38
C ARG A 24 -5.21 11.93 -15.73
N PRO A 25 -5.35 10.67 -16.15
CA PRO A 25 -6.33 9.76 -15.55
C PRO A 25 -5.95 9.45 -14.10
N VAL A 26 -6.95 9.43 -13.22
CA VAL A 26 -6.81 9.04 -11.82
C VAL A 26 -7.63 7.78 -11.59
N PHE A 27 -6.98 6.72 -11.13
CA PHE A 27 -7.65 5.48 -10.80
C PHE A 27 -8.27 5.57 -9.40
N ALA A 28 -9.51 5.13 -9.27
CA ALA A 28 -10.13 4.93 -7.97
C ALA A 28 -9.42 3.78 -7.25
N ASN A 29 -9.16 3.97 -5.95
CA ASN A 29 -8.65 2.93 -5.07
C ASN A 29 -9.20 3.13 -3.66
N GLU A 30 -9.26 2.05 -2.88
CA GLU A 30 -9.76 2.00 -1.49
C GLU A 30 -8.63 2.17 -0.47
N LEU A 31 -7.47 2.71 -0.87
CA LEU A 31 -6.35 2.96 0.05
C LEU A 31 -6.79 3.92 1.15
N ALA A 32 -6.79 3.44 2.39
CA ALA A 32 -6.96 4.28 3.56
C ALA A 32 -5.63 5.00 3.86
N ILE A 33 -5.65 6.33 3.81
CA ILE A 33 -4.49 7.19 4.08
C ILE A 33 -4.72 7.89 5.42
N ARG A 34 -3.72 7.87 6.31
CA ARG A 34 -3.73 8.75 7.49
C ARG A 34 -2.91 10.00 7.19
N GLU A 35 -3.58 11.14 7.26
CA GLU A 35 -2.93 12.45 7.33
C GLU A 35 -2.57 12.71 8.80
N GLU A 36 -1.37 12.30 9.20
CA GLU A 36 -0.92 12.48 10.56
C GLU A 36 -0.07 13.77 10.68
N LEU A 37 -0.65 14.80 11.32
CA LEU A 37 0.01 16.10 11.54
C LEU A 37 1.25 16.00 12.43
N THR A 38 1.41 14.90 13.17
CA THR A 38 2.57 14.66 14.04
C THR A 38 3.79 14.19 13.25
N LEU A 39 3.61 13.68 12.03
CA LEU A 39 4.73 13.30 11.17
C LEU A 39 5.45 14.54 10.65
N PRO A 40 6.79 14.58 10.68
CA PRO A 40 7.56 15.71 10.16
C PRO A 40 7.16 16.04 8.71
N GLY A 41 6.61 17.23 8.52
CA GLY A 41 6.18 17.74 7.21
C GLY A 41 4.83 17.21 6.71
N GLY A 42 3.99 16.63 7.59
CA GLY A 42 2.62 16.23 7.25
C GLY A 42 2.55 15.19 6.12
N ARG A 43 3.57 14.31 6.05
CA ARG A 43 3.66 13.32 4.97
C ARG A 43 2.56 12.27 5.15
N PRO A 44 1.68 12.07 4.14
CA PRO A 44 0.64 11.06 4.23
C PRO A 44 1.27 9.67 4.27
N VAL A 45 0.73 8.80 5.12
CA VAL A 45 1.13 7.40 5.23
C VAL A 45 -0.07 6.50 4.99
N MET A 46 0.16 5.38 4.32
CA MET A 46 -0.86 4.35 4.14
C MET A 46 -1.17 3.73 5.50
N VAL A 47 -2.46 3.52 5.79
CA VAL A 47 -2.88 2.71 6.94
C VAL A 47 -2.46 1.28 6.64
N SER A 48 -1.52 0.74 7.41
CA SER A 48 -1.41 -0.70 7.60
C SER A 48 -2.28 -1.11 8.79
N ASP A 49 -2.84 -2.32 8.75
CA ASP A 49 -3.34 -2.96 9.98
C ASP A 49 -2.11 -3.33 10.82
N PRO A 50 -1.85 -2.66 11.95
CA PRO A 50 -0.73 -3.01 12.77
C PRO A 50 -1.06 -4.32 13.48
N LYS A 51 -0.69 -5.46 12.88
CA LYS A 51 -0.46 -6.71 13.64
C LYS A 51 0.81 -6.59 14.51
N LEU A 52 0.96 -5.45 15.18
CA LEU A 52 2.03 -5.17 16.11
C LEU A 52 1.55 -5.65 17.47
N MET A 53 2.29 -6.56 18.11
CA MET A 53 2.00 -6.90 19.49
C MET A 53 2.21 -5.66 20.35
N GLU A 54 1.27 -5.40 21.27
CA GLU A 54 1.36 -4.37 22.31
C GLU A 54 2.76 -4.42 22.96
N SER A 55 3.56 -3.37 22.72
CA SER A 55 4.98 -3.31 23.09
C SER A 55 5.23 -2.89 24.53
N SER A 56 4.18 -2.85 25.35
CA SER A 56 4.18 -2.29 26.70
C SER A 56 5.18 -2.96 27.65
N GLY A 57 5.67 -4.16 27.33
CA GLY A 57 6.72 -4.87 28.06
C GLY A 57 8.15 -4.73 27.53
N LEU A 58 8.38 -4.02 26.41
CA LEU A 58 9.69 -3.95 25.76
C LEU A 58 10.45 -2.68 26.15
N PRO A 59 11.79 -2.74 26.33
CA PRO A 59 12.60 -1.55 26.54
C PRO A 59 12.36 -0.49 25.46
N GLY A 60 11.84 0.67 25.86
CA GLY A 60 11.53 1.77 24.96
C GLY A 60 10.25 1.58 24.12
N GLY A 61 9.36 0.64 24.47
CA GLY A 61 8.04 0.50 23.85
C GLY A 61 8.09 0.20 22.35
N ARG A 62 9.17 -0.42 21.86
CA ARG A 62 9.36 -0.69 20.44
C ARG A 62 8.41 -1.83 20.01
N PRO A 63 7.50 -1.60 19.05
CA PRO A 63 6.62 -2.67 18.56
C PRO A 63 7.41 -3.76 17.85
N ILE A 64 6.98 -5.00 18.05
CA ILE A 64 7.53 -6.19 17.38
C ILE A 64 6.38 -6.83 16.60
N ALA A 65 6.64 -7.18 15.34
CA ALA A 65 5.72 -7.94 14.51
C ALA A 65 5.74 -9.42 14.93
N SER A 66 4.62 -10.13 14.79
CA SER A 66 4.61 -11.58 15.03
C SER A 66 5.58 -12.29 14.09
N ASN A 67 6.24 -13.33 14.60
CA ASN A 67 7.03 -14.26 13.79
C ASN A 67 6.16 -15.26 13.00
N ASP A 68 4.83 -15.25 13.21
CA ASP A 68 3.89 -16.05 12.44
C ASP A 68 3.72 -15.47 11.03
N ILE A 69 4.60 -15.89 10.13
CA ILE A 69 4.53 -15.54 8.71
C ILE A 69 3.61 -16.55 8.02
N SER A 70 2.34 -16.18 7.80
CA SER A 70 1.38 -17.05 7.09
C SER A 70 1.62 -17.11 5.58
N ASP A 71 2.24 -16.07 5.00
CA ASP A 71 2.54 -15.95 3.57
C ASP A 71 4.00 -15.50 3.38
N SER A 72 4.94 -16.44 3.46
CA SER A 72 6.38 -16.18 3.33
C SER A 72 6.86 -16.11 1.89
N GLU A 73 6.12 -16.72 0.95
CA GLU A 73 6.46 -16.78 -0.48
C GLU A 73 6.82 -15.43 -1.13
N PRO A 74 6.04 -14.34 -0.97
CA PRO A 74 6.40 -13.05 -1.55
C PRO A 74 7.58 -12.35 -0.85
N LEU A 75 7.91 -12.75 0.39
CA LEU A 75 8.95 -12.13 1.20
C LEU A 75 10.34 -12.74 0.94
N MET A 76 10.39 -14.01 0.53
CA MET A 76 11.65 -14.71 0.22
C MET A 76 12.38 -14.15 -1.01
N GLY A 77 11.69 -13.45 -1.92
CA GLY A 77 12.29 -12.80 -3.09
C GLY A 77 13.06 -11.50 -2.80
N PHE A 78 13.05 -11.03 -1.55
CA PHE A 78 13.74 -9.82 -1.08
C PHE A 78 14.87 -10.13 -0.08
N LEU A 79 15.19 -11.41 0.11
CA LEU A 79 16.34 -11.87 0.88
C LEU A 79 17.43 -12.28 -0.12
N ASP A 80 18.34 -11.35 -0.40
CA ASP A 80 19.56 -11.56 -1.17
C ASP A 80 20.66 -12.29 -0.37
#